data_AF-A0A2S6V953-F1
#
_entry.id   AF-A0A2S6V953-F1
#
_cell.length_a   1.000
_cell.length_b   1.000
_cell.length_c   1.000
_cell.angle_alpha   90.00
_cell.angle_beta   90.00
_cell.angle_gamma   90.00
#
_symmetry.space_group_name_H-M   'P 1'
#
loop_
_entity.id
_entity.type
_entity.pdbx_description
1 polymer ?
#
loop_
_entity_poly.entity_id
_entity_poly.type
_entity_poly.pdbx_seq_one_letter_code
_entity_poly.pdbx_strand_id
1 'polypeptide(L)'
;MLDNDLSTQNTYLDSESNLLEEVMDEPISELDSSSENELHAFDDVSSDNLLDFSSEYVASSDWDASQFDGWGDPIADASYWQQQEGQNSCAVVAQISVYEAIAGVNISEAQACQIAEVNGWFDSEAGTSPEHVGKILNALGIPTEQTYDATLDDIATALEQGDKVIVGLDACEIWNPMRDPVTGFPIEQVNGGHAVWVTGIDQQPDGSVKIILNDSGIPNGQMIAVDAEDFLNAWSDYGNFLVVADAPSVNHSSLVG
;
A
#
# COMPACT_ATOMS: atom_id res chain seq x y z
N MET A 1 19.66 16.93 79.63
CA MET A 1 18.22 17.10 79.34
C MET A 1 17.79 15.79 78.69
N LEU A 2 17.51 14.76 79.51
CA LEU A 2 16.18 14.35 80.03
C LEU A 2 15.31 13.88 78.85
N ASP A 3 14.86 12.62 78.70
CA ASP A 3 14.37 11.60 79.65
C ASP A 3 14.38 10.19 78.95
N ASN A 4 14.66 9.07 79.65
CA ASN A 4 13.72 8.04 80.17
C ASN A 4 12.98 7.26 79.04
N ASP A 5 12.70 5.94 79.02
CA ASP A 5 12.50 4.89 80.03
C ASP A 5 12.35 3.52 79.29
N LEU A 6 12.33 2.45 80.07
CA LEU A 6 12.32 1.01 79.81
C LEU A 6 11.08 0.39 79.11
N SER A 7 11.30 -0.87 78.68
CA SER A 7 10.44 -2.06 78.88
C SER A 7 9.70 -2.61 77.61
N THR A 8 10.06 -3.83 77.16
CA THR A 8 9.33 -5.14 77.31
C THR A 8 8.01 -5.23 76.53
N GLN A 9 7.50 -6.33 75.99
CA GLN A 9 7.85 -7.73 75.69
C GLN A 9 6.58 -8.29 74.99
N ASN A 10 6.70 -9.23 74.04
CA ASN A 10 5.86 -10.45 73.89
C ASN A 10 6.26 -11.17 72.58
N THR A 11 7.05 -12.25 72.56
CA THR A 11 6.86 -13.66 73.03
C THR A 11 5.94 -14.52 72.15
N TYR A 12 6.37 -15.79 72.01
CA TYR A 12 5.75 -16.98 71.38
C TYR A 12 5.97 -17.07 69.86
N LEU A 13 6.94 -17.83 69.31
CA LEU A 13 7.36 -19.24 69.50
C LEU A 13 6.27 -20.30 69.26
N ASP A 14 6.70 -21.29 68.48
CA ASP A 14 6.17 -22.66 68.30
C ASP A 14 5.13 -22.82 67.17
N SER A 15 5.51 -23.45 66.05
CA SER A 15 5.63 -24.92 65.84
C SER A 15 4.43 -25.33 64.97
N GLU A 16 4.50 -26.06 63.86
CA GLU A 16 5.14 -27.34 63.59
C GLU A 16 5.16 -27.52 62.05
N SER A 17 6.26 -28.04 61.51
CA SER A 17 6.32 -29.35 60.85
C SER A 17 5.33 -29.61 59.69
N ASN A 18 5.89 -29.48 58.48
CA ASN A 18 6.05 -30.61 57.54
C ASN A 18 4.78 -31.15 56.86
N LEU A 19 4.71 -31.01 55.54
CA LEU A 19 4.73 -32.10 54.55
C LEU A 19 4.22 -31.59 53.18
N LEU A 20 5.08 -31.75 52.15
CA LEU A 20 4.82 -32.19 50.76
C LEU A 20 3.55 -31.62 50.07
N GLU A 21 3.55 -31.05 48.87
CA GLU A 21 4.23 -31.45 47.63
C GLU A 21 3.92 -30.38 46.54
N GLU A 22 4.89 -30.18 45.64
CA GLU A 22 4.79 -29.73 44.23
C GLU A 22 3.58 -28.92 43.74
N VAL A 23 3.81 -27.69 43.23
CA VAL A 23 3.39 -27.27 41.87
C VAL A 23 4.32 -26.17 41.32
N MET A 24 5.14 -26.57 40.35
CA MET A 24 5.60 -25.90 39.11
C MET A 24 6.02 -24.41 39.12
N ASP A 25 7.31 -24.23 38.82
CA ASP A 25 7.96 -23.06 38.25
C ASP A 25 7.28 -22.58 36.96
N GLU A 26 7.04 -21.28 36.83
CA GLU A 26 7.13 -20.55 35.56
C GLU A 26 7.72 -19.15 35.83
N PRO A 27 8.86 -18.78 35.22
CA PRO A 27 9.41 -17.44 35.34
C PRO A 27 8.77 -16.48 34.32
N ILE A 28 8.40 -15.31 34.80
CA ILE A 28 7.93 -14.16 34.03
C ILE A 28 9.09 -13.68 33.14
N SER A 29 8.99 -13.90 31.82
CA SER A 29 9.84 -13.25 30.83
C SER A 29 9.29 -11.84 30.54
N GLU A 30 10.09 -10.82 30.84
CA GLU A 30 9.93 -9.48 30.29
C GLU A 30 9.97 -9.57 28.75
N LEU A 31 8.84 -9.31 28.09
CA LEU A 31 8.77 -9.12 26.66
C LEU A 31 9.19 -7.69 26.34
N ASP A 32 10.36 -7.58 25.72
CA ASP A 32 10.84 -6.44 24.97
C ASP A 32 9.78 -6.01 23.95
N SER A 33 9.24 -4.80 24.14
CA SER A 33 8.31 -4.17 23.20
C SER A 33 9.12 -3.53 22.07
N SER A 34 9.61 -4.36 21.17
CA SER A 34 10.05 -3.99 19.84
C SER A 34 9.51 -5.02 18.87
N SER A 35 8.19 -5.03 18.69
CA SER A 35 7.60 -5.73 17.55
C SER A 35 8.03 -4.97 16.30
N GLU A 36 9.01 -5.55 15.62
CA GLU A 36 9.42 -5.21 14.28
C GLU A 36 8.17 -5.17 13.40
N ASN A 37 7.97 -4.01 12.77
CA ASN A 37 7.06 -3.84 11.67
C ASN A 37 7.70 -4.59 10.49
N GLU A 38 7.62 -5.93 10.50
CA GLU A 38 8.06 -6.76 9.39
C GLU A 38 7.09 -6.51 8.23
N LEU A 39 7.42 -5.50 7.41
CA LEU A 39 6.85 -5.28 6.09
C LEU A 39 7.09 -6.54 5.27
N HIS A 40 6.09 -7.41 5.20
CA HIS A 40 6.12 -8.52 4.26
C HIS A 40 6.15 -7.95 2.84
N ALA A 41 7.06 -8.46 2.01
CA ALA A 41 7.00 -8.27 0.56
C ALA A 41 5.62 -8.69 0.04
N PHE A 42 5.24 -8.33 -1.19
CA PHE A 42 3.96 -8.63 -1.83
C PHE A 42 3.68 -10.14 -2.06
N ASP A 43 4.04 -11.02 -1.12
CA ASP A 43 4.45 -12.41 -1.35
C ASP A 43 3.50 -13.45 -0.72
N ASP A 44 2.38 -13.05 -0.07
CA ASP A 44 1.66 -13.97 0.85
C ASP A 44 0.38 -14.63 0.31
N VAL A 45 0.07 -14.56 -0.99
CA VAL A 45 -1.01 -15.35 -1.59
C VAL A 45 -0.51 -16.22 -2.74
N SER A 46 -0.83 -17.52 -2.67
CA SER A 46 -0.59 -18.46 -3.76
C SER A 46 -1.20 -17.90 -5.06
N SER A 47 -0.30 -17.60 -6.00
CA SER A 47 -0.55 -16.85 -7.23
C SER A 47 -1.65 -17.47 -8.13
N ASP A 48 -1.92 -18.77 -7.98
CA ASP A 48 -3.01 -19.49 -8.66
C ASP A 48 -4.41 -18.96 -8.30
N ASN A 49 -4.60 -18.42 -7.09
CA ASN A 49 -5.89 -17.86 -6.67
C ASN A 49 -6.09 -16.42 -7.16
N LEU A 50 -5.03 -15.60 -7.20
CA LEU A 50 -5.12 -14.19 -7.64
C LEU A 50 -5.55 -14.04 -9.10
N LEU A 51 -5.11 -14.95 -9.98
CA LEU A 51 -5.52 -14.94 -11.38
C LEU A 51 -7.01 -15.25 -11.56
N ASP A 52 -7.59 -16.13 -10.74
CA ASP A 52 -9.04 -16.42 -10.77
C ASP A 52 -9.83 -15.18 -10.38
N PHE A 53 -9.41 -14.47 -9.32
CA PHE A 53 -10.02 -13.22 -8.85
C PHE A 53 -9.91 -12.07 -9.88
N SER A 54 -8.77 -11.93 -10.56
CA SER A 54 -8.58 -10.89 -11.60
C SER A 54 -9.58 -11.01 -12.75
N SER A 55 -10.04 -12.24 -13.05
CA SER A 55 -10.95 -12.51 -14.17
C SER A 55 -12.42 -12.18 -13.87
N GLU A 56 -12.78 -12.06 -12.59
CA GLU A 56 -14.13 -11.74 -12.12
C GLU A 56 -14.27 -10.28 -11.67
N TYR A 57 -13.25 -9.43 -11.91
CA TYR A 57 -13.27 -8.01 -11.53
C TYR A 57 -14.58 -7.32 -11.92
N VAL A 58 -15.34 -6.88 -10.92
CA VAL A 58 -16.58 -6.13 -11.13
C VAL A 58 -16.23 -4.65 -11.00
N ALA A 59 -15.86 -4.03 -12.11
CA ALA A 59 -15.68 -2.59 -12.16
C ALA A 59 -16.94 -1.90 -11.62
N SER A 60 -16.77 -0.96 -10.69
CA SER A 60 -17.82 -0.02 -10.29
C SER A 60 -18.21 0.78 -11.54
N SER A 61 -19.30 0.38 -12.19
CA SER A 61 -19.71 0.83 -13.53
C SER A 61 -20.24 2.25 -13.59
N ASP A 62 -20.22 2.98 -12.48
CA ASP A 62 -21.00 4.20 -12.30
C ASP A 62 -20.16 5.47 -12.34
N TRP A 63 -18.85 5.36 -12.58
CA TRP A 63 -17.99 6.53 -12.75
C TRP A 63 -18.11 7.13 -14.16
N ASP A 64 -18.49 8.41 -14.24
CA ASP A 64 -18.59 9.16 -15.48
C ASP A 64 -17.39 10.12 -15.62
N ALA A 65 -16.40 9.72 -16.42
CA ALA A 65 -15.20 10.51 -16.68
C ALA A 65 -15.49 11.94 -17.18
N SER A 66 -16.65 12.19 -17.80
CA SER A 66 -17.03 13.54 -18.26
C SER A 66 -17.42 14.50 -17.13
N GLN A 67 -17.62 13.96 -15.92
CA GLN A 67 -17.95 14.70 -14.70
C GLN A 67 -16.79 14.76 -13.71
N PHE A 68 -15.59 14.31 -14.11
CA PHE A 68 -14.40 14.34 -13.26
C PHE A 68 -14.17 15.76 -12.69
N ASP A 69 -14.17 15.86 -11.36
CA ASP A 69 -13.97 17.07 -10.57
C ASP A 69 -13.02 16.73 -9.40
N GLY A 70 -11.72 16.83 -9.67
CA GLY A 70 -10.71 16.43 -8.69
C GLY A 70 -9.26 16.65 -9.15
N TRP A 71 -8.35 15.83 -8.63
CA TRP A 71 -6.91 15.96 -8.84
C TRP A 71 -6.38 14.87 -9.77
N GLY A 72 -5.42 15.22 -10.63
CA GLY A 72 -4.80 14.32 -11.59
C GLY A 72 -5.34 14.47 -13.02
N ASP A 73 -4.92 13.58 -13.92
CA ASP A 73 -5.37 13.55 -15.31
C ASP A 73 -5.65 12.10 -15.76
N PRO A 74 -6.65 11.45 -15.16
CA PRO A 74 -6.94 10.04 -15.43
C PRO A 74 -7.26 9.77 -16.90
N ILE A 75 -7.87 10.73 -17.59
CA ILE A 75 -8.25 10.59 -19.00
C ILE A 75 -7.01 10.58 -19.91
N ALA A 76 -6.04 11.48 -19.70
CA ALA A 76 -4.80 11.44 -20.46
C ALA A 76 -3.95 10.23 -20.08
N ASP A 77 -3.82 9.95 -18.77
CA ASP A 77 -2.97 8.88 -18.24
C ASP A 77 -3.47 7.48 -18.66
N ALA A 78 -4.77 7.32 -18.91
CA ALA A 78 -5.36 6.09 -19.46
C ALA A 78 -4.70 5.60 -20.76
N SER A 79 -4.18 6.54 -21.57
CA SER A 79 -3.58 6.22 -22.87
C SER A 79 -2.23 5.50 -22.76
N TYR A 80 -1.62 5.53 -21.57
CA TYR A 80 -0.33 4.92 -21.27
C TYR A 80 -0.47 3.64 -20.44
N TRP A 81 -1.69 3.24 -20.11
CA TRP A 81 -1.93 1.99 -19.40
C TRP A 81 -1.53 0.80 -20.27
N GLN A 82 -0.88 -0.17 -19.63
CA GLN A 82 -0.52 -1.44 -20.21
C GLN A 82 -0.97 -2.56 -19.27
N GLN A 83 -1.60 -3.60 -19.81
CA GLN A 83 -1.83 -4.82 -19.05
C GLN A 83 -0.50 -5.56 -18.85
N GLN A 84 -0.26 -6.08 -17.65
CA GLN A 84 0.90 -6.93 -17.42
C GLN A 84 0.74 -8.29 -18.10
N GLU A 85 1.83 -8.79 -18.68
CA GLU A 85 1.95 -10.13 -19.25
C GLU A 85 2.45 -11.15 -18.21
N GLY A 86 3.39 -10.73 -17.36
CA GLY A 86 3.92 -11.52 -16.25
C GLY A 86 2.99 -11.50 -15.03
N GLN A 87 2.93 -12.60 -14.29
CA GLN A 87 2.04 -12.71 -13.13
C GLN A 87 2.43 -11.76 -11.98
N ASN A 88 3.73 -11.52 -11.80
CA ASN A 88 4.27 -10.74 -10.67
C ASN A 88 4.87 -9.39 -11.08
N SER A 89 4.64 -8.94 -12.33
CA SER A 89 5.29 -7.76 -12.90
C SER A 89 4.51 -6.45 -12.69
N CYS A 90 3.49 -6.41 -11.82
CA CYS A 90 2.65 -5.23 -11.58
C CYS A 90 3.45 -3.96 -11.30
N ALA A 91 4.40 -4.01 -10.36
CA ALA A 91 5.26 -2.87 -10.03
C ALA A 91 6.18 -2.45 -11.19
N VAL A 92 6.60 -3.39 -12.03
CA VAL A 92 7.39 -3.09 -13.24
C VAL A 92 6.52 -2.37 -14.27
N VAL A 93 5.31 -2.88 -14.51
CA VAL A 93 4.38 -2.34 -15.51
C VAL A 93 3.84 -0.98 -15.10
N ALA A 94 3.54 -0.77 -13.81
CA ALA A 94 3.18 0.55 -13.27
C ALA A 94 4.31 1.58 -13.53
N GLN A 95 5.57 1.21 -13.26
CA GLN A 95 6.72 2.09 -13.48
C GLN A 95 6.93 2.44 -14.95
N ILE A 96 6.83 1.49 -15.89
CA ILE A 96 7.02 1.79 -17.32
C ILE A 96 5.85 2.57 -17.92
N SER A 97 4.63 2.38 -17.40
CA SER A 97 3.46 3.17 -17.81
C SER A 97 3.62 4.64 -17.38
N VAL A 98 4.05 4.87 -16.13
CA VAL A 98 4.43 6.20 -15.63
C VAL A 98 5.58 6.80 -16.43
N TYR A 99 6.62 6.02 -16.73
CA TYR A 99 7.74 6.47 -17.55
C TYR A 99 7.28 6.92 -18.94
N GLU A 100 6.42 6.13 -19.61
CA GLU A 100 5.90 6.48 -20.92
C GLU A 100 5.07 7.77 -20.88
N ALA A 101 4.26 7.95 -19.85
CA ALA A 101 3.47 9.16 -19.65
C ALA A 101 4.32 10.42 -19.47
N ILE A 102 5.44 10.32 -18.74
CA ILE A 102 6.34 11.45 -18.49
C ILE A 102 7.30 11.69 -19.67
N ALA A 103 7.92 10.65 -20.19
CA ALA A 103 9.00 10.75 -21.18
C ALA A 103 8.51 10.68 -22.63
N GLY A 104 7.29 10.19 -22.87
CA GLY A 104 6.76 9.92 -24.21
C GLY A 104 7.49 8.78 -24.93
N VAL A 105 8.21 7.93 -24.20
CA VAL A 105 9.00 6.82 -24.74
C VAL A 105 8.54 5.51 -24.10
N ASN A 106 8.13 4.58 -24.94
CA ASN A 106 7.71 3.25 -24.52
C ASN A 106 8.93 2.34 -24.25
N ILE A 107 8.86 1.56 -23.17
CA ILE A 107 9.75 0.43 -22.88
C ILE A 107 8.85 -0.79 -22.72
N SER A 108 9.17 -1.90 -23.40
CA SER A 108 8.35 -3.10 -23.26
C SER A 108 8.55 -3.75 -21.88
N GLU A 109 7.52 -4.40 -21.36
CA GLU A 109 7.60 -5.14 -20.08
C GLU A 109 8.81 -6.09 -20.04
N ALA A 110 9.02 -6.91 -21.08
CA ALA A 110 10.16 -7.83 -21.13
C ALA A 110 11.54 -7.14 -21.01
N GLN A 111 11.69 -5.93 -21.55
CA GLN A 111 12.92 -5.15 -21.42
C GLN A 111 13.07 -4.61 -20.01
N ALA A 112 11.99 -4.10 -19.42
CA ALA A 112 11.99 -3.56 -18.07
C ALA A 112 12.20 -4.64 -17.00
N CYS A 113 11.54 -5.79 -17.12
CA CYS A 113 11.77 -6.97 -16.28
C CYS A 113 13.24 -7.41 -16.35
N GLN A 114 13.81 -7.51 -17.56
CA GLN A 114 15.24 -7.87 -17.69
C GLN A 114 16.16 -6.85 -17.01
N ILE A 115 15.89 -5.54 -17.15
CA ILE A 115 16.66 -4.50 -16.47
C ILE A 115 16.54 -4.66 -14.96
N ALA A 116 15.32 -4.87 -14.45
CA ALA A 116 15.04 -5.00 -13.03
C ALA A 116 15.68 -6.27 -12.43
N GLU A 117 15.57 -7.43 -13.08
CA GLU A 117 16.19 -8.69 -12.67
C GLU A 117 17.72 -8.58 -12.58
N VAL A 118 18.37 -8.01 -13.60
CA VAL A 118 19.83 -7.85 -13.61
C VAL A 118 20.32 -6.96 -12.47
N ASN A 119 19.49 -6.01 -12.01
CA ASN A 119 19.81 -5.14 -10.89
C ASN A 119 19.27 -5.65 -9.53
N GLY A 120 18.60 -6.81 -9.51
CA GLY A 120 18.03 -7.40 -8.30
C GLY A 120 16.79 -6.67 -7.77
N TRP A 121 16.09 -5.92 -8.61
CA TRP A 121 14.88 -5.16 -8.24
C TRP A 121 13.59 -5.95 -8.44
N PHE A 122 13.63 -6.99 -9.27
CA PHE A 122 12.47 -7.81 -9.62
C PHE A 122 12.92 -9.27 -9.72
N ASP A 123 12.07 -10.17 -9.24
CA ASP A 123 12.15 -11.62 -9.45
C ASP A 123 10.84 -12.10 -10.09
N SER A 124 10.90 -12.95 -11.11
CA SER A 124 9.70 -13.38 -11.82
C SER A 124 8.75 -14.22 -10.96
N GLU A 125 9.26 -14.87 -9.90
CA GLU A 125 8.47 -15.71 -9.00
C GLU A 125 7.95 -14.94 -7.79
N ALA A 126 8.71 -13.96 -7.27
CA ALA A 126 8.37 -13.21 -6.05
C ALA A 126 7.90 -11.76 -6.28
N GLY A 127 8.12 -11.21 -7.48
CA GLY A 127 7.76 -9.82 -7.79
C GLY A 127 8.82 -8.78 -7.40
N THR A 128 8.37 -7.58 -7.05
CA THR A 128 9.22 -6.42 -6.72
C THR A 128 8.97 -6.03 -5.27
N SER A 129 9.97 -6.15 -4.39
CA SER A 129 9.84 -5.66 -3.01
C SER A 129 9.60 -4.13 -2.97
N PRO A 130 8.88 -3.60 -1.95
CA PRO A 130 8.57 -2.17 -1.85
C PRO A 130 9.78 -1.23 -2.02
N GLU A 131 10.94 -1.58 -1.44
CA GLU A 131 12.17 -0.77 -1.54
C GLU A 131 12.73 -0.64 -2.98
N HIS A 132 12.24 -1.46 -3.90
CA HIS A 132 12.61 -1.46 -5.31
C HIS A 132 11.61 -0.75 -6.22
N VAL A 133 10.41 -0.41 -5.72
CA VAL A 133 9.41 0.33 -6.49
C VAL A 133 9.91 1.77 -6.75
N GLY A 134 10.04 2.17 -8.00
CA GLY A 134 10.64 3.45 -8.41
C GLY A 134 12.10 3.35 -8.85
N LYS A 135 12.79 2.21 -8.66
CA LYS A 135 14.18 2.05 -9.13
C LYS A 135 14.30 2.08 -10.65
N ILE A 136 13.31 1.55 -11.38
CA ILE A 136 13.29 1.61 -12.85
C ILE A 136 13.17 3.06 -13.30
N LEU A 137 12.25 3.84 -12.70
CA LEU A 137 12.09 5.27 -12.98
C LEU A 137 13.38 6.05 -12.72
N ASN A 138 14.00 5.87 -11.56
CA ASN A 138 15.28 6.51 -11.22
C ASN A 138 16.39 6.16 -12.23
N ALA A 139 16.49 4.88 -12.61
CA ALA A 139 17.48 4.43 -13.59
C ALA A 139 17.28 5.05 -14.98
N LEU A 140 16.04 5.39 -15.31
CA LEU A 140 15.65 6.07 -16.54
C LEU A 140 15.67 7.61 -16.44
N GLY A 141 16.07 8.15 -15.27
CA GLY A 141 16.27 9.58 -15.06
C GLY A 141 15.04 10.35 -14.56
N ILE A 142 14.01 9.66 -14.08
CA ILE A 142 12.86 10.24 -13.38
C ILE A 142 13.07 10.03 -11.87
N PRO A 143 13.37 11.08 -11.10
CA PRO A 143 13.48 10.98 -9.65
C PRO A 143 12.20 10.44 -9.03
N THR A 144 12.34 9.66 -7.96
CA THR A 144 11.20 9.20 -7.16
C THR A 144 11.45 9.35 -5.68
N GLU A 145 10.39 9.58 -4.92
CA GLU A 145 10.36 9.54 -3.46
C GLU A 145 9.41 8.44 -2.99
N GLN A 146 9.84 7.66 -2.00
CA GLN A 146 9.01 6.64 -1.35
C GLN A 146 8.60 7.14 0.04
N THR A 147 7.35 6.92 0.42
CA THR A 147 6.81 7.31 1.73
C THR A 147 5.92 6.19 2.27
N TYR A 148 5.95 5.99 3.58
CA TYR A 148 4.98 5.19 4.33
C TYR A 148 4.16 6.12 5.21
N ASP A 149 3.04 5.61 5.72
CA ASP A 149 2.07 6.38 6.51
C ASP A 149 1.54 7.62 5.74
N ALA A 150 1.53 7.54 4.40
CA ALA A 150 1.03 8.60 3.56
C ALA A 150 -0.50 8.73 3.67
N THR A 151 -1.00 9.86 3.20
CA THR A 151 -2.42 10.23 3.24
C THR A 151 -2.97 10.48 1.84
N LEU A 152 -4.31 10.52 1.71
CA LEU A 152 -4.93 10.97 0.46
C LEU A 152 -4.56 12.41 0.10
N ASP A 153 -4.26 13.25 1.09
CA ASP A 153 -3.78 14.62 0.84
C ASP A 153 -2.39 14.63 0.20
N ASP A 154 -1.51 13.67 0.53
CA ASP A 154 -0.19 13.52 -0.10
C ASP A 154 -0.35 13.09 -1.56
N ILE A 155 -1.26 12.14 -1.84
CA ILE A 155 -1.61 11.74 -3.21
C ILE A 155 -2.19 12.93 -3.99
N ALA A 156 -3.16 13.64 -3.42
CA ALA A 156 -3.77 14.82 -4.06
C ALA A 156 -2.73 15.91 -4.35
N THR A 157 -1.80 16.15 -3.42
CA THR A 157 -0.72 17.13 -3.58
C THR A 157 0.22 16.76 -4.72
N ALA A 158 0.61 15.48 -4.85
CA ALA A 158 1.43 15.01 -5.96
C ALA A 158 0.68 15.15 -7.30
N LEU A 159 -0.59 14.72 -7.35
CA LEU A 159 -1.42 14.81 -8.54
C LEU A 159 -1.66 16.27 -8.97
N GLU A 160 -1.81 17.21 -8.03
CA GLU A 160 -1.94 18.65 -8.31
C GLU A 160 -0.68 19.23 -8.97
N GLN A 161 0.49 18.73 -8.59
CA GLN A 161 1.78 19.12 -9.17
C GLN A 161 2.02 18.51 -10.56
N GLY A 162 1.17 17.55 -10.95
CA GLY A 162 1.30 16.78 -12.18
C GLY A 162 2.24 15.58 -12.05
N ASP A 163 2.75 15.31 -10.84
CA ASP A 163 3.56 14.14 -10.54
C ASP A 163 2.73 12.86 -10.66
N LYS A 164 3.42 11.73 -10.82
CA LYS A 164 2.78 10.42 -10.98
C LYS A 164 2.90 9.59 -9.72
N VAL A 165 1.83 8.89 -9.38
CA VAL A 165 1.69 8.21 -8.10
C VAL A 165 1.56 6.70 -8.30
N ILE A 166 2.45 5.93 -7.68
CA ILE A 166 2.31 4.46 -7.57
C ILE A 166 2.10 4.14 -6.10
N VAL A 167 1.17 3.22 -5.79
CA VAL A 167 0.95 2.74 -4.42
C VAL A 167 1.10 1.23 -4.36
N GLY A 168 1.48 0.71 -3.20
CA GLY A 168 1.38 -0.72 -2.87
C GLY A 168 0.13 -0.96 -2.05
N LEU A 169 -0.70 -1.94 -2.42
CA LEU A 169 -1.97 -2.24 -1.76
C LEU A 169 -2.34 -3.73 -1.87
N ASP A 170 -3.37 -4.17 -1.13
CA ASP A 170 -3.96 -5.51 -1.29
C ASP A 170 -4.91 -5.55 -2.52
N ALA A 171 -4.55 -6.33 -3.54
CA ALA A 171 -5.38 -6.53 -4.71
C ALA A 171 -6.70 -7.25 -4.43
N CYS A 172 -6.78 -8.13 -3.42
CA CYS A 172 -8.02 -8.84 -3.11
C CYS A 172 -9.16 -7.86 -2.76
N GLU A 173 -8.81 -6.79 -2.05
CA GLU A 173 -9.73 -5.77 -1.58
C GLU A 173 -10.12 -4.76 -2.65
N ILE A 174 -9.26 -4.59 -3.66
CA ILE A 174 -9.57 -3.79 -4.84
C ILE A 174 -10.39 -4.59 -5.85
N TRP A 175 -10.01 -5.83 -6.13
CA TRP A 175 -10.63 -6.61 -7.20
C TRP A 175 -11.96 -7.24 -6.81
N ASN A 176 -12.12 -7.57 -5.53
CA ASN A 176 -13.33 -8.13 -4.97
C ASN A 176 -13.65 -7.46 -3.62
N PRO A 177 -14.09 -6.19 -3.64
CA PRO A 177 -14.37 -5.46 -2.41
C PRO A 177 -15.52 -6.14 -1.65
N MET A 178 -15.26 -6.46 -0.38
CA MET A 178 -16.25 -7.04 0.53
C MET A 178 -16.63 -6.02 1.60
N ARG A 179 -17.94 -5.91 1.88
CA ARG A 179 -18.46 -4.98 2.89
C ARG A 179 -19.27 -5.71 3.95
N ASP A 180 -19.13 -5.26 5.19
CA ASP A 180 -19.92 -5.76 6.29
C ASP A 180 -21.40 -5.42 6.05
N PRO A 181 -22.32 -6.40 6.06
CA PRO A 181 -23.72 -6.18 5.70
C PRO A 181 -24.49 -5.36 6.74
N VAL A 182 -23.94 -5.15 7.93
CA VAL A 182 -24.52 -4.38 9.03
C VAL A 182 -23.99 -2.96 9.04
N THR A 183 -22.68 -2.78 8.93
CA THR A 183 -22.03 -1.46 9.04
C THR A 183 -21.82 -0.78 7.68
N GLY A 184 -21.71 -1.55 6.60
CA GLY A 184 -21.38 -1.07 5.27
C GLY A 184 -19.89 -0.77 5.04
N PHE A 185 -19.04 -0.95 6.06
CA PHE A 185 -17.60 -0.73 5.95
C PHE A 185 -16.89 -1.88 5.21
N PRO A 186 -15.73 -1.61 4.59
CA PRO A 186 -14.86 -2.65 4.04
C PRO A 186 -14.49 -3.72 5.08
N ILE A 187 -14.27 -4.94 4.62
CA ILE A 187 -13.82 -6.08 5.44
C ILE A 187 -12.40 -6.44 5.01
N GLU A 188 -11.50 -6.61 5.99
CA GLU A 188 -10.14 -7.10 5.77
C GLU A 188 -10.13 -8.49 5.11
N GLN A 189 -9.30 -8.65 4.08
CA GLN A 189 -9.14 -9.89 3.32
C GLN A 189 -7.74 -10.50 3.47
N VAL A 190 -7.46 -11.53 2.69
CA VAL A 190 -6.12 -12.13 2.66
C VAL A 190 -5.24 -11.32 1.72
N ASN A 191 -4.06 -10.96 2.21
CA ASN A 191 -3.22 -9.98 1.54
C ASN A 191 -2.64 -10.50 0.20
N GLY A 192 -3.19 -10.02 -0.91
CA GLY A 192 -2.72 -10.25 -2.28
C GLY A 192 -1.92 -9.07 -2.80
N GLY A 193 -0.64 -8.99 -2.44
CA GLY A 193 0.17 -7.82 -2.72
C GLY A 193 0.21 -7.35 -4.17
N HIS A 194 0.06 -6.03 -4.36
CA HIS A 194 -0.03 -5.43 -5.68
C HIS A 194 0.46 -3.99 -5.72
N ALA A 195 0.86 -3.53 -6.91
CA ALA A 195 1.28 -2.16 -7.15
C ALA A 195 0.49 -1.55 -8.30
N VAL A 196 -0.16 -0.41 -8.06
CA VAL A 196 -1.05 0.27 -9.02
C VAL A 196 -0.67 1.73 -9.21
N TRP A 197 -0.97 2.26 -10.39
CA TRP A 197 -0.79 3.68 -10.69
C TRP A 197 -2.09 4.43 -10.38
N VAL A 198 -2.07 5.31 -9.36
CA VAL A 198 -3.17 6.23 -9.06
C VAL A 198 -3.09 7.41 -10.02
N THR A 199 -4.12 7.58 -10.84
CA THR A 199 -4.17 8.62 -11.88
C THR A 199 -5.11 9.76 -11.54
N GLY A 200 -6.01 9.56 -10.56
CA GLY A 200 -6.85 10.64 -10.08
C GLY A 200 -7.53 10.37 -8.73
N ILE A 201 -7.95 11.45 -8.10
CA ILE A 201 -8.91 11.44 -6.98
C ILE A 201 -10.09 12.31 -7.42
N ASP A 202 -11.28 11.75 -7.47
CA ASP A 202 -12.49 12.40 -7.98
C ASP A 202 -13.54 12.60 -6.90
N GLN A 203 -14.04 13.82 -6.74
CA GLN A 203 -15.12 14.14 -5.81
C GLN A 203 -16.48 14.07 -6.52
N GLN A 204 -17.31 13.10 -6.15
CA GLN A 204 -18.61 12.91 -6.77
C GLN A 204 -19.65 13.94 -6.28
N PRO A 205 -20.68 14.26 -7.08
CA PRO A 205 -21.75 15.18 -6.69
C PRO A 205 -22.54 14.77 -5.43
N ASP A 206 -22.55 13.48 -5.08
CA ASP A 206 -23.19 12.96 -3.87
C ASP A 206 -22.30 13.05 -2.61
N GLY A 207 -21.07 13.54 -2.77
CA GLY A 207 -20.08 13.69 -1.72
C GLY A 207 -19.17 12.48 -1.52
N SER A 208 -19.40 11.37 -2.24
CA SER A 208 -18.47 10.24 -2.25
C SER A 208 -17.16 10.60 -2.97
N VAL A 209 -16.08 9.89 -2.64
CA VAL A 209 -14.77 10.07 -3.27
C VAL A 209 -14.41 8.78 -3.99
N LYS A 210 -13.98 8.92 -5.24
CA LYS A 210 -13.47 7.82 -6.06
C LYS A 210 -11.98 7.99 -6.28
N ILE A 211 -11.22 6.90 -6.16
CA ILE A 211 -9.82 6.85 -6.55
C ILE A 211 -9.76 6.22 -7.94
N ILE A 212 -9.08 6.87 -8.87
CA ILE A 212 -9.00 6.45 -10.26
C ILE A 212 -7.65 5.80 -10.49
N LEU A 213 -7.67 4.55 -10.97
CA LEU A 213 -6.51 3.68 -11.08
C LEU A 213 -6.26 3.31 -12.54
N ASN A 214 -4.98 3.19 -12.87
CA ASN A 214 -4.46 2.39 -13.97
C ASN A 214 -3.86 1.11 -13.35
N ASP A 215 -4.62 0.03 -13.40
CA ASP A 215 -4.28 -1.26 -12.80
C ASP A 215 -3.82 -2.25 -13.88
N SER A 216 -2.53 -2.60 -13.89
CA SER A 216 -1.98 -3.54 -14.89
C SER A 216 -2.42 -4.99 -14.67
N GLY A 217 -2.90 -5.34 -13.47
CA GLY A 217 -3.20 -6.71 -13.05
C GLY A 217 -4.48 -7.29 -13.65
N ILE A 218 -5.34 -6.44 -14.23
CA ILE A 218 -6.63 -6.86 -14.80
C ILE A 218 -6.81 -6.41 -16.25
N PRO A 219 -7.55 -7.16 -17.08
CA PRO A 219 -7.92 -6.70 -18.42
C PRO A 219 -8.76 -5.41 -18.38
N ASN A 220 -8.44 -4.45 -19.26
CA ASN A 220 -9.08 -3.13 -19.31
C ASN A 220 -8.97 -2.33 -17.99
N GLY A 221 -7.85 -2.48 -17.27
CA GLY A 221 -7.61 -1.83 -15.99
C GLY A 221 -7.30 -0.33 -16.04
N GLN A 222 -7.48 0.34 -17.18
CA GLN A 222 -7.35 1.79 -17.29
C GLN A 222 -8.58 2.53 -16.75
N MET A 223 -8.37 3.63 -16.03
CA MET A 223 -9.41 4.47 -15.42
C MET A 223 -10.45 3.69 -14.59
N ILE A 224 -9.98 2.70 -13.84
CA ILE A 224 -10.83 1.98 -12.91
C ILE A 224 -11.12 2.90 -11.72
N ALA A 225 -12.40 3.15 -11.45
CA ALA A 225 -12.82 3.94 -10.30
C ALA A 225 -13.17 3.02 -9.13
N VAL A 226 -12.48 3.21 -8.00
CA VAL A 226 -12.72 2.49 -6.75
C VAL A 226 -13.22 3.45 -5.67
N ASP A 227 -14.05 2.95 -4.75
CA ASP A 227 -14.46 3.75 -3.59
C ASP A 227 -13.25 4.05 -2.71
N ALA A 228 -13.13 5.29 -2.23
CA ALA A 228 -12.02 5.68 -1.38
C ALA A 228 -11.93 4.85 -0.08
N GLU A 229 -13.07 4.38 0.44
CA GLU A 229 -13.08 3.49 1.61
C GLU A 229 -12.41 2.14 1.32
N ASP A 230 -12.73 1.51 0.18
CA ASP A 230 -12.13 0.23 -0.21
C ASP A 230 -10.65 0.40 -0.55
N PHE A 231 -10.28 1.51 -1.21
CA PHE A 231 -8.88 1.87 -1.46
C PHE A 231 -8.09 2.05 -0.16
N LEU A 232 -8.65 2.78 0.81
CA LEU A 232 -7.98 3.03 2.08
C LEU A 232 -7.79 1.76 2.90
N ASN A 233 -8.74 0.82 2.85
CA ASN A 233 -8.61 -0.49 3.46
C ASN A 233 -7.38 -1.22 2.88
N ALA A 234 -7.39 -1.39 1.55
CA ALA A 234 -6.35 -2.10 0.80
C ALA A 234 -4.96 -1.47 0.93
N TRP A 235 -4.89 -0.14 0.97
CA TRP A 235 -3.65 0.60 1.05
C TRP A 235 -3.01 0.53 2.44
N SER A 236 -3.85 0.42 3.48
CA SER A 236 -3.40 0.36 4.87
C SER A 236 -2.64 -0.92 5.21
N ASP A 237 -2.95 -2.02 4.54
CA ASP A 237 -2.26 -3.31 4.66
C ASP A 237 -0.79 -3.26 4.25
N TYR A 238 -0.42 -2.26 3.46
CA TYR A 238 0.96 -2.00 3.04
C TYR A 238 1.54 -0.74 3.70
N GLY A 239 0.97 -0.32 4.83
CA GLY A 239 1.45 0.84 5.60
C GLY A 239 1.31 2.15 4.83
N ASN A 240 0.26 2.27 4.00
CA ASN A 240 0.04 3.40 3.11
C ASN A 240 1.27 3.71 2.24
N PHE A 241 1.87 2.68 1.64
CA PHE A 241 3.06 2.82 0.81
C PHE A 241 2.78 3.64 -0.45
N LEU A 242 3.53 4.73 -0.62
CA LEU A 242 3.42 5.70 -1.69
C LEU A 242 4.77 5.85 -2.40
N VAL A 243 4.74 5.88 -3.73
CA VAL A 243 5.85 6.31 -4.56
C VAL A 243 5.39 7.47 -5.44
N VAL A 244 6.05 8.62 -5.29
CA VAL A 244 5.84 9.79 -6.16
C VAL A 244 6.99 9.86 -7.16
N ALA A 245 6.65 10.03 -8.43
CA ALA A 245 7.60 10.21 -9.52
C ALA A 245 7.49 11.63 -10.08
N ASP A 246 8.61 12.37 -10.02
CA ASP A 246 8.66 13.78 -10.38
C ASP A 246 8.35 13.97 -11.88
N ALA A 247 7.25 14.61 -12.19
CA ALA A 247 6.96 15.06 -13.55
C ALA A 247 7.64 16.42 -13.77
N PRO A 248 8.22 16.68 -14.96
CA PRO A 248 8.74 17.99 -15.28
C PRO A 248 7.64 19.03 -15.14
N SER A 249 7.83 20.01 -14.24
CA SER A 249 6.88 21.11 -14.03
C SER A 249 6.41 21.68 -15.38
N VAL A 250 5.09 21.63 -15.62
CA VAL A 250 4.50 22.25 -16.79
C VAL A 250 4.63 23.75 -16.59
N ASN A 251 5.65 24.38 -17.19
CA ASN A 251 5.77 25.82 -17.17
C ASN A 251 4.53 26.41 -17.85
N HIS A 252 3.55 26.86 -17.07
CA HIS A 252 2.50 27.76 -17.53
C HIS A 252 3.14 29.12 -17.87
N SER A 253 3.91 29.15 -18.96
CA SER A 253 4.35 30.38 -19.60
C SER A 253 3.12 31.06 -20.19
N SER A 254 2.47 31.88 -19.35
CA SER A 254 1.75 33.10 -19.68
C SER A 254 1.40 33.24 -21.16
N LEU A 255 0.21 32.76 -21.55
CA LEU A 255 -0.46 33.30 -22.73
C LEU A 255 -0.97 34.70 -22.40
N VAL A 256 -0.07 35.68 -22.48
CA VAL A 256 -0.45 37.08 -22.71
C VAL A 256 -0.25 37.31 -24.21
N GLY A 257 -1.37 37.31 -24.94
CA GLY A 257 -1.49 37.76 -26.32
C GLY A 257 -2.75 38.60 -26.46
#